data_AF-A0A800MFJ8-F1
#
_entry.id   AF-A0A800MFJ8-F1
#
_cell.length_a   1.000
_cell.length_b   1.000
_cell.length_c   1.000
_cell.angle_alpha   90.00
_cell.angle_beta   90.00
_cell.angle_gamma   90.00
#
_symmetry.space_group_name_H-M   'P 1'
#
loop_
_entity.id
_entity.type
_entity.pdbx_description
1 polymer ?
#
loop_
_entity_poly.entity_id
_entity_poly.type
_entity_poly.pdbx_seq_one_letter_code
_entity_poly.pdbx_strand_id
1 'polypeptide(L)'
;MTAKRSPLPAPLWTLDLHGTDTARALQLVQQEIASRYPRGHSPGLVITGRGVHSEGGKSPVQAMVKKFLHSAEARTKGVKNVQPERQGGAFRVDLYAPGQAPKPTPDP
;
A
#
# COMPACT_ATOMS: atom_id res chain seq x y z
N MET A 1 7.63 -17.94 -28.14
CA MET A 1 7.54 -18.50 -26.79
C MET A 1 7.28 -17.37 -25.80
N THR A 2 6.01 -17.10 -25.48
CA THR A 2 5.66 -16.02 -24.52
C THR A 2 5.89 -16.55 -23.12
N ALA A 3 6.91 -16.03 -22.42
CA ALA A 3 7.15 -16.36 -21.02
C ALA A 3 5.88 -16.10 -20.21
N LYS A 4 5.24 -17.17 -19.72
CA LYS A 4 4.17 -17.07 -18.73
C LYS A 4 4.82 -16.46 -17.49
N ARG A 5 4.62 -15.15 -17.27
CA ARG A 5 5.00 -14.50 -16.01
C ARG A 5 4.35 -15.30 -14.89
N SER A 6 5.16 -15.89 -14.01
CA SER A 6 4.67 -16.56 -12.81
C SER A 6 3.70 -15.64 -12.07
N PRO A 7 2.58 -16.17 -11.55
CA PRO A 7 1.67 -15.36 -10.76
C PRO A 7 2.45 -14.73 -9.59
N LEU A 8 2.24 -13.44 -9.34
CA LEU A 8 2.80 -12.80 -8.15
C LEU A 8 2.34 -13.58 -6.91
N PRO A 9 3.19 -13.74 -5.89
CA PRO A 9 2.80 -14.45 -4.68
C PRO A 9 1.56 -13.79 -4.06
N ALA A 10 0.68 -14.60 -3.47
CA ALA A 10 -0.51 -14.09 -2.78
C ALA A 10 -0.09 -13.09 -1.68
N PRO A 11 -0.88 -12.03 -1.42
CA PRO A 11 -0.61 -11.14 -0.30
C PRO A 11 -0.72 -11.91 1.01
N LEU A 12 0.21 -11.68 1.92
CA LEU A 12 0.20 -12.26 3.27
C LEU A 12 -0.77 -11.54 4.22
N TRP A 13 -1.24 -10.36 3.83
CA TRP A 13 -2.24 -9.58 4.55
C TRP A 13 -3.01 -8.69 3.60
N THR A 14 -4.26 -8.42 3.97
CA THR A 14 -5.16 -7.52 3.23
C THR A 14 -5.76 -6.53 4.21
N LEU A 15 -5.75 -5.26 3.84
CA LEU A 15 -6.43 -4.18 4.54
C LEU A 15 -7.49 -3.58 3.63
N ASP A 16 -8.74 -3.62 4.06
CA ASP A 16 -9.85 -3.04 3.32
C ASP A 16 -10.29 -1.70 3.92
N LEU A 17 -10.29 -0.66 3.09
CA LEU A 17 -10.59 0.73 3.42
C LEU A 17 -11.74 1.26 2.55
N HIS A 18 -12.45 0.40 1.83
CA HIS A 18 -13.61 0.87 1.07
C HIS A 18 -14.64 1.48 2.02
N GLY A 19 -15.19 2.64 1.65
CA GLY A 19 -16.22 3.32 2.45
C GLY A 19 -15.74 3.95 3.76
N THR A 20 -14.46 3.82 4.13
CA THR A 20 -13.92 4.53 5.30
C THR A 20 -13.71 6.02 4.99
N ASP A 21 -13.77 6.88 6.00
CA ASP A 21 -13.34 8.27 5.85
C ASP A 21 -11.82 8.36 5.61
N THR A 22 -11.38 9.47 5.03
CA THR A 22 -9.98 9.65 4.64
C THR A 22 -9.05 9.65 5.85
N ALA A 23 -9.32 10.41 6.90
CA ALA A 23 -8.44 10.46 8.07
C ALA A 23 -8.26 9.07 8.71
N ARG A 24 -9.36 8.32 8.84
CA ARG A 24 -9.34 6.96 9.37
C ARG A 24 -8.62 5.99 8.45
N ALA A 25 -8.81 6.08 7.13
CA ALA A 25 -8.10 5.25 6.18
C ALA A 25 -6.59 5.41 6.30
N LEU A 26 -6.10 6.65 6.44
CA LEU A 26 -4.68 6.91 6.62
C LEU A 26 -4.16 6.30 7.93
N GLN A 27 -4.90 6.50 9.03
CA GLN A 27 -4.55 5.93 10.32
C GLN A 27 -4.46 4.40 10.27
N LEU A 28 -5.45 3.74 9.66
CA LEU A 28 -5.48 2.28 9.53
C LEU A 28 -4.31 1.75 8.70
N VAL A 29 -4.00 2.39 7.57
CA VAL A 29 -2.83 2.01 6.74
C VAL A 29 -1.53 2.12 7.52
N GLN A 30 -1.34 3.22 8.24
CA GLN A 30 -0.13 3.41 9.05
C GLN A 30 0.00 2.36 10.15
N GLN A 31 -1.09 2.05 10.85
CA GLN A 31 -1.14 1.04 11.90
C GLN A 31 -0.86 -0.36 11.34
N GLU A 32 -1.46 -0.69 10.21
CA GLU A 32 -1.28 -2.00 9.57
C GLU A 32 0.18 -2.19 9.16
N ILE A 33 0.79 -1.22 8.47
CA ILE A 33 2.21 -1.29 8.08
C ILE A 33 3.10 -1.44 9.33
N ALA A 34 2.86 -0.64 10.37
CA ALA A 34 3.61 -0.71 11.62
C ALA A 34 3.47 -2.09 12.31
N SER A 35 2.31 -2.76 12.17
CA SER A 35 2.10 -4.10 12.71
C SER A 35 2.73 -5.21 11.85
N ARG A 36 2.82 -5.04 10.53
CA ARG A 36 3.27 -6.08 9.59
C ARG A 36 4.77 -6.03 9.33
N TYR A 37 5.36 -4.84 9.30
CA TYR A 37 6.78 -4.66 9.02
C TYR A 37 7.70 -5.42 10.00
N PRO A 38 7.55 -5.31 11.34
CA PRO A 38 8.41 -6.04 12.29
C PRO A 38 8.30 -7.56 12.18
N ARG A 39 7.19 -8.07 11.62
CA ARG A 39 6.93 -9.49 11.42
C ARG A 39 7.43 -10.01 10.07
N GLY A 40 7.92 -9.13 9.20
CA GLY A 40 8.33 -9.49 7.84
C GLY A 40 7.17 -9.94 6.95
N HIS A 41 5.93 -9.58 7.29
CA HIS A 41 4.76 -9.96 6.52
C HIS A 41 4.68 -9.09 5.26
N SER A 42 5.30 -9.57 4.19
CA SER A 42 5.35 -8.93 2.88
C SER A 42 5.13 -9.99 1.80
N PRO A 43 4.34 -9.71 0.76
CA PRO A 43 3.66 -8.44 0.45
C PRO A 43 2.26 -8.36 1.04
N GLY A 44 1.71 -7.15 1.09
CA GLY A 44 0.33 -6.86 1.49
C GLY A 44 -0.52 -6.31 0.36
N LEU A 45 -1.84 -6.28 0.59
CA LEU A 45 -2.81 -5.65 -0.30
C LEU A 45 -3.64 -4.60 0.46
N VAL A 46 -3.67 -3.37 -0.04
CA VAL A 46 -4.47 -2.27 0.51
C VAL A 46 -5.59 -1.94 -0.47
N ILE A 47 -6.82 -2.23 -0.10
CA ILE A 47 -8.02 -2.00 -0.91
C ILE A 47 -8.62 -0.65 -0.51
N THR A 48 -8.75 0.26 -1.46
CA THR A 48 -9.23 1.65 -1.27
C THR A 48 -10.59 1.91 -1.95
N GLY A 49 -11.12 0.89 -2.61
CA GLY A 49 -12.30 0.98 -3.46
C GLY A 49 -12.03 1.65 -4.81
N ARG A 50 -12.91 1.39 -5.78
CA ARG A 50 -12.76 1.87 -7.17
C ARG A 50 -13.24 3.31 -7.41
N GLY A 51 -13.84 3.96 -6.41
CA GLY A 51 -14.39 5.32 -6.55
C GLY A 51 -15.65 5.44 -7.42
N VAL A 52 -16.30 4.31 -7.76
CA VAL A 52 -17.47 4.27 -8.68
C VAL A 52 -18.68 5.07 -8.17
N HIS A 53 -18.79 5.27 -6.85
CA HIS A 53 -19.86 6.04 -6.22
C HIS A 53 -19.38 7.40 -5.66
N SER A 54 -18.13 7.79 -5.93
CA SER A 54 -17.58 9.07 -5.48
C SER A 54 -17.85 10.15 -6.52
N GLU A 55 -18.10 11.38 -6.08
CA GLU A 55 -18.23 12.54 -6.96
C GLU A 55 -17.00 12.66 -7.89
N GLY A 56 -17.23 12.65 -9.21
CA GLY A 56 -16.17 12.69 -10.21
C GLY A 56 -15.39 11.38 -10.43
N GLY A 57 -15.87 10.25 -9.90
CA GLY A 57 -15.29 8.91 -10.16
C GLY A 57 -13.92 8.66 -9.54
N LYS A 58 -13.51 9.51 -8.57
CA LYS A 58 -12.20 9.43 -7.89
C LYS A 58 -12.43 9.23 -6.39
N SER A 59 -11.92 8.14 -5.83
CA SER A 59 -11.97 7.89 -4.38
C SER A 59 -10.98 8.82 -3.66
N PRO A 60 -11.44 9.73 -2.76
CA PRO A 60 -10.54 10.55 -1.96
C PRO A 60 -9.60 9.70 -1.08
N VAL A 61 -10.09 8.55 -0.61
CA VAL A 61 -9.31 7.56 0.12
C VAL A 61 -8.17 7.02 -0.75
N GLN A 62 -8.46 6.62 -1.99
CA GLN A 62 -7.43 6.13 -2.91
C GLN A 62 -6.35 7.18 -3.15
N ALA A 63 -6.72 8.44 -3.38
CA ALA A 63 -5.77 9.51 -3.63
C ALA A 63 -4.84 9.75 -2.43
N MET A 64 -5.40 9.83 -1.23
CA MET A 64 -4.64 10.08 -0.01
C MET A 64 -3.78 8.86 0.39
N VAL A 65 -4.32 7.64 0.32
CA VAL A 65 -3.55 6.41 0.59
C VAL A 65 -2.42 6.27 -0.42
N LYS A 66 -2.66 6.54 -1.71
CA LYS A 66 -1.61 6.57 -2.73
C LYS A 66 -0.51 7.57 -2.37
N LYS A 67 -0.89 8.81 -2.01
CA LYS A 67 0.05 9.86 -1.62
C LYS A 67 0.92 9.42 -0.44
N PHE A 68 0.30 8.85 0.59
CA PHE A 68 1.03 8.33 1.74
C PHE A 68 1.97 7.18 1.36
N LEU A 69 1.50 6.14 0.66
CA LEU A 69 2.31 4.96 0.33
C LEU A 69 3.57 5.29 -0.50
N HIS A 70 3.56 6.39 -1.26
CA HIS A 70 4.71 6.85 -2.04
C HIS A 70 5.57 7.92 -1.32
N SER A 71 5.23 8.29 -0.09
CA SER A 71 5.93 9.33 0.66
C SER A 71 7.22 8.81 1.30
N ALA A 72 8.11 9.74 1.70
CA ALA A 72 9.26 9.42 2.52
C ALA A 72 8.86 8.82 3.88
N GLU A 73 7.73 9.26 4.44
CA GLU A 73 7.19 8.74 5.71
C GLU A 73 6.78 7.25 5.59
N ALA A 74 6.15 6.85 4.49
CA ALA A 74 5.84 5.44 4.28
C ALA A 74 7.11 4.60 4.15
N ARG A 75 8.15 5.12 3.48
CA ARG A 75 9.47 4.47 3.41
C ARG A 75 10.08 4.27 4.78
N THR A 76 10.10 5.29 5.64
CA THR A 76 10.65 5.16 7.01
C THR A 76 9.86 4.17 7.86
N LYS A 77 8.55 4.01 7.60
CA LYS A 77 7.69 2.99 8.24
C LYS A 77 7.85 1.57 7.67
N GLY A 78 8.70 1.36 6.68
CA GLY A 78 9.04 0.04 6.15
C GLY A 78 8.45 -0.29 4.78
N VAL A 79 7.79 0.65 4.10
CA VAL A 79 7.34 0.44 2.71
C VAL A 79 8.53 0.48 1.76
N LYS A 80 8.70 -0.60 0.99
CA LYS A 80 9.77 -0.75 0.00
C LYS A 80 9.30 -0.40 -1.40
N ASN A 81 8.13 -0.91 -1.80
CA ASN A 81 7.61 -0.76 -3.15
C ASN A 81 6.08 -0.80 -3.15
N VAL A 82 5.47 -0.11 -4.11
CA VAL A 82 4.02 0.03 -4.22
C VAL A 82 3.62 -0.12 -5.67
N GLN A 83 2.66 -1.00 -5.95
CA GLN A 83 2.15 -1.24 -7.30
C GLN A 83 0.62 -1.15 -7.29
N PRO A 84 0.00 -0.42 -8.23
CA PRO A 84 -1.45 -0.46 -8.39
C PRO A 84 -1.87 -1.82 -8.97
N GLU A 85 -2.95 -2.39 -8.45
CA GLU A 85 -3.56 -3.58 -9.03
C GLU A 85 -4.37 -3.25 -10.29
N ARG A 86 -4.44 -4.21 -11.24
CA ARG A 86 -4.97 -4.00 -12.59
C ARG A 86 -6.42 -3.50 -12.66
N GLN A 87 -7.25 -3.87 -11.68
CA GLN A 87 -8.67 -3.51 -11.67
C GLN A 87 -8.95 -2.12 -11.08
N GLY A 88 -7.91 -1.41 -10.63
CA GLY A 88 -8.06 -0.15 -9.90
C GLY A 88 -8.62 -0.37 -8.49
N GLY A 89 -8.35 0.58 -7.59
CA GLY A 89 -8.89 0.53 -6.22
C GLY A 89 -8.15 -0.36 -5.23
N ALA A 90 -6.99 -0.92 -5.60
CA ALA A 90 -6.09 -1.56 -4.64
C ALA A 90 -4.62 -1.29 -4.97
N PHE A 91 -3.79 -1.32 -3.93
CA PHE A 91 -2.34 -1.21 -4.00
C PHE A 91 -1.70 -2.44 -3.38
N ARG A 92 -0.83 -3.10 -4.13
CA ARG A 92 0.10 -4.07 -3.58
C ARG A 92 1.27 -3.34 -2.94
N VAL A 93 1.57 -3.69 -1.69
CA VAL A 93 2.60 -3.03 -0.88
C VAL A 93 3.65 -4.06 -0.47
N ASP A 94 4.86 -3.90 -0.97
CA ASP A 94 6.01 -4.68 -0.52
C ASP A 94 6.66 -3.93 0.66
N LEU A 95 6.90 -4.63 1.77
CA LEU A 95 7.64 -4.11 2.92
C LEU A 95 9.10 -4.58 2.87
N TYR A 96 9.99 -3.82 3.52
CA TYR A 96 11.35 -4.27 3.82
C TYR A 96 11.35 -5.49 4.75
N ALA A 97 12.42 -6.28 4.68
CA ALA A 97 12.63 -7.33 5.67
C ALA A 97 12.94 -6.72 7.04
N PRO A 98 12.58 -7.39 8.16
CA PRO A 98 12.99 -6.95 9.49
C PRO A 98 14.51 -6.73 9.55
N GLY A 99 14.95 -5.58 10.04
CA GLY A 99 16.38 -5.23 10.13
C GLY A 99 16.99 -4.65 8.85
N GLN A 100 16.31 -4.71 7.70
CA GLN A 100 16.65 -3.83 6.57
C GLN A 100 16.08 -2.45 6.86
N ALA A 101 16.85 -1.62 7.57
CA ALA A 101 16.49 -0.22 7.74
C ALA A 101 16.31 0.43 6.35
N PRO A 102 15.23 1.19 6.12
CA PRO A 102 15.14 2.04 4.94
C PRO A 102 16.35 2.98 4.98
N LYS A 103 17.26 2.87 4.00
CA LYS A 103 18.38 3.82 3.91
C LYS A 103 17.76 5.22 3.84
N PRO A 104 18.17 6.17 4.70
CA PRO A 104 17.74 7.54 4.53
C PRO A 104 18.19 7.97 3.14
N THR A 105 17.22 8.22 2.25
CA THR A 105 17.50 8.98 1.03
C THR A 105 17.89 10.37 1.51
N PRO A 106 19.11 10.86 1.24
CA PRO A 106 19.43 12.26 1.51
C PRO A 106 18.45 13.13 0.71
N ASP A 107 17.92 14.17 1.36
CA ASP A 107 17.18 15.24 0.69
C ASP A 107 18.10 15.86 -0.39
N PRO A 108 17.60 16.13 -1.61
CA PRO A 108 18.39 16.78 -2.67
C PRO A 108 18.85 18.19 -2.29
#